data_AF-A0A143PK09-F1
#
_entry.id   AF-A0A143PK09-F1
#
_cell.length_a   1.000
_cell.length_b   1.000
_cell.length_c   1.000
_cell.angle_alpha   90.00
_cell.angle_beta   90.00
_cell.angle_gamma   90.00
#
_symmetry.space_group_name_H-M   'P 1'
#
loop_
_entity.id
_entity.type
_entity.pdbx_description
1 polymer ?
#
loop_
_entity_poly.entity_id
_entity_poly.type
_entity_poly.pdbx_seq_one_letter_code
_entity_poly.pdbx_strand_id
1 'polypeptide(L)' 'MQLVNLGYADDYFAQYATPVRALDEAALAAASRQYIRPNEIIRLVVGDLASVEAGIRDLKFGEVIRLDGDGRPLADSR' A
#
# COMPACT_ATOMS: atom_id res chain seq x y z
N MET A 1 -27.27 9.07 -1.54
CA MET A 1 -27.19 7.90 -2.46
C MET A 1 -25.79 7.23 -2.43
N GLN A 2 -25.05 7.26 -1.31
CA GLN A 2 -23.77 6.53 -1.18
C GLN A 2 -23.70 5.63 0.07
N LEU A 3 -24.45 5.93 1.13
CA LEU A 3 -24.53 5.10 2.35
C LEU A 3 -25.13 3.70 2.10
N VAL A 4 -26.21 3.63 1.31
CA VAL A 4 -26.99 2.39 1.09
C VAL A 4 -26.22 1.34 0.29
N ASN A 5 -25.32 1.76 -0.61
CA ASN A 5 -24.59 0.83 -1.50
C ASN A 5 -23.44 0.10 -0.80
N LEU A 6 -23.02 0.59 0.38
CA LEU A 6 -21.93 0.02 1.17
C LEU A 6 -22.44 -0.84 2.33
N GLY A 7 -23.77 -0.92 2.53
CA GLY A 7 -24.37 -1.66 3.64
C GLY A 7 -24.08 -1.05 5.02
N TYR A 8 -23.70 0.23 5.08
CA TYR A 8 -23.44 0.90 6.35
C TYR A 8 -24.72 1.41 7.00
N ALA A 9 -24.70 1.50 8.33
CA ALA A 9 -25.76 2.14 9.09
C ALA A 9 -25.91 3.62 8.68
N ASP A 10 -27.13 4.15 8.78
CA ASP A 10 -27.46 5.52 8.35
C ASP A 10 -26.63 6.60 9.06
N ASP A 11 -26.16 6.31 10.28
CA ASP A 11 -25.38 7.21 11.12
C ASP A 11 -23.86 6.96 11.08
N TYR A 12 -23.39 6.02 10.26
CA TYR A 12 -22.00 5.59 10.21
C TYR A 12 -21.02 6.77 10.12
N PHE A 13 -21.20 7.67 9.14
CA PHE A 13 -20.30 8.82 8.97
C PHE A 13 -20.45 9.88 10.05
N ALA A 14 -21.63 9.98 10.67
CA ALA A 14 -21.86 10.90 11.78
C ALA A 14 -21.07 10.45 13.03
N GLN A 15 -20.95 9.14 13.24
CA GLN A 15 -20.24 8.58 14.38
C GLN A 15 -18.74 8.36 14.10
N TYR A 16 -18.33 8.11 12.85
CA TYR A 16 -16.98 7.68 12.48
C TYR A 16 -15.86 8.67 12.86
N ALA A 17 -16.11 9.98 12.78
CA ALA A 17 -15.08 10.98 13.04
C ALA A 17 -14.60 10.99 14.51
N THR A 18 -15.48 10.64 15.45
CA THR A 18 -15.20 10.65 16.90
C THR A 18 -14.10 9.65 17.30
N PRO A 19 -14.22 8.33 17.00
CA PRO A 19 -13.18 7.37 17.36
C PRO A 19 -11.87 7.62 16.62
N VAL A 20 -11.90 8.08 15.36
CA VAL A 20 -10.68 8.40 14.61
C VAL A 20 -9.89 9.54 15.27
N ARG A 21 -10.58 10.58 15.77
CA ARG A 21 -9.94 11.69 16.49
C ARG A 21 -9.46 11.31 17.89
N ALA A 22 -10.03 10.25 18.48
CA ALA A 22 -9.65 9.75 19.80
C ALA A 22 -8.48 8.74 19.76
N LEU A 23 -7.94 8.43 18.57
CA LEU A 23 -6.78 7.55 18.45
C LEU A 23 -5.57 8.14 19.20
N ASP A 24 -4.93 7.31 20.01
CA ASP A 24 -3.73 7.65 20.77
C ASP A 24 -2.52 6.80 20.32
N GLU A 25 -1.36 7.10 20.90
CA GLU A 25 -0.11 6.40 20.57
C GLU A 25 -0.19 4.90 20.85
N ALA A 26 -0.89 4.48 21.91
CA ALA A 26 -1.01 3.07 22.27
C ALA A 26 -1.84 2.29 21.25
N ALA A 27 -2.97 2.85 20.81
CA ALA A 27 -3.82 2.29 19.77
C ALA A 27 -3.07 2.19 18.44
N LEU A 28 -2.32 3.23 18.06
CA LEU A 28 -1.50 3.23 16.84
C LEU A 28 -0.35 2.21 16.91
N ALA A 29 0.30 2.08 18.07
CA ALA A 29 1.36 1.09 18.29
C ALA A 29 0.81 -0.35 18.22
N ALA A 30 -0.38 -0.61 18.75
CA ALA A 30 -1.03 -1.92 18.64
C ALA A 30 -1.39 -2.23 17.18
N ALA A 31 -2.02 -1.29 16.47
CA ALA A 31 -2.41 -1.47 15.07
C ALA A 31 -1.19 -1.67 14.15
N SER A 32 -0.12 -0.89 14.32
CA SER A 32 1.10 -1.04 13.51
C SER A 32 1.70 -2.44 13.65
N ARG A 33 1.74 -3.00 14.87
CA ARG A 33 2.20 -4.38 15.10
C ARG A 33 1.30 -5.44 14.46
N GLN A 34 0.03 -5.13 14.19
CA GLN A 34 -0.89 -6.05 13.57
C GLN A 34 -0.80 -5.99 12.03
N TYR A 35 -0.75 -4.79 11.47
CA TYR A 35 -0.95 -4.57 10.03
C TYR A 35 0.31 -4.16 9.26
N ILE A 36 1.31 -3.58 9.91
CA ILE A 36 2.56 -3.19 9.24
C ILE A 36 3.55 -4.35 9.36
N ARG A 37 3.78 -5.02 8.24
CA ARG A 37 4.76 -6.10 8.08
C ARG A 37 5.86 -5.64 7.12
N PRO A 38 6.94 -5.00 7.60
CA PRO A 38 7.96 -4.40 6.72
C PRO A 38 8.58 -5.38 5.72
N ASN A 39 8.66 -6.65 6.10
CA ASN A 39 9.24 -7.72 5.29
C ASN A 39 8.24 -8.32 4.28
N GLU A 40 6.97 -7.90 4.29
CA GLU A 40 5.89 -8.39 3.43
C GLU A 40 5.31 -7.25 2.57
N ILE A 41 6.13 -6.25 2.23
CA ILE A 41 5.71 -5.10 1.41
C ILE A 41 6.07 -5.33 -0.05
N ILE A 42 5.06 -5.34 -0.91
CA ILE A 42 5.23 -5.24 -2.36
C ILE A 42 5.39 -3.77 -2.73
N ARG A 43 6.43 -3.44 -3.49
CA ARG A 43 6.71 -2.07 -3.97
C ARG A 43 6.61 -2.05 -5.48
N LEU A 44 5.64 -1.29 -5.98
CA LEU A 44 5.46 -1.03 -7.40
C LEU A 44 5.97 0.39 -7.71
N VAL A 45 6.95 0.49 -8.59
CA VAL A 45 7.45 1.78 -9.08
C VAL A 45 7.01 1.94 -10.52
N VAL A 46 6.38 3.07 -10.84
CA VAL A 46 5.87 3.38 -12.19
C VAL A 46 6.65 4.57 -12.74
N GLY A 47 7.26 4.40 -13.90
CA GLY A 47 8.06 5.44 -14.55
C GLY A 47 8.85 4.90 -15.74
N ASP A 48 9.76 5.72 -16.28
CA ASP A 48 10.73 5.27 -17.26
C ASP A 48 11.76 4.34 -16.59
N LEU A 49 11.77 3.08 -17.03
CA LEU A 49 12.65 2.04 -16.52
C LEU A 49 14.12 2.46 -16.57
N ALA A 50 14.56 3.11 -17.66
CA ALA A 50 15.95 3.52 -17.83
C ALA A 50 16.38 4.56 -16.78
N SER A 51 15.42 5.36 -16.31
CA SER A 51 15.65 6.41 -15.33
C SER A 51 15.64 5.89 -13.89
N VAL A 52 14.83 4.88 -13.56
CA VAL A 52 14.58 4.47 -12.16
C VAL A 52 15.32 3.21 -11.71
N GLU A 53 15.67 2.31 -12.63
CA GLU A 53 16.14 0.96 -12.27
C GLU A 53 17.43 0.97 -11.46
N ALA A 54 18.41 1.81 -11.86
CA ALA A 54 19.69 1.90 -11.14
C ALA A 54 19.49 2.32 -9.69
N GLY A 55 18.70 3.38 -9.44
CA GLY A 55 18.40 3.84 -8.10
C GLY A 55 17.65 2.80 -7.25
N ILE A 56 16.74 2.04 -7.85
CA ILE A 56 16.01 0.97 -7.14
C ILE A 56 16.97 -0.17 -6.74
N ARG A 57 17.88 -0.56 -7.63
CA ARG A 57 18.88 -1.61 -7.35
C ARG A 57 19.84 -1.17 -6.24
N ASP A 58 20.22 0.10 -6.20
CA ASP A 58 21.09 0.67 -5.16
C ASP A 58 20.46 0.63 -3.75
N LEU A 59 19.12 0.67 -3.67
CA LEU A 59 18.39 0.54 -2.41
C LEU A 59 18.42 -0.88 -1.83
N LYS A 60 18.88 -1.88 -2.61
CA LYS A 60 19.03 -3.28 -2.17
C LYS A 60 17.76 -3.88 -1.57
N PHE A 61 16.61 -3.55 -2.16
CA PHE A 61 15.30 -3.99 -1.69
C PHE A 61 14.90 -5.41 -2.09
N GLY A 62 15.79 -6.10 -2.81
CA GLY A 62 15.59 -7.46 -3.29
C GLY A 62 15.71 -7.53 -4.81
N GLU A 63 15.16 -8.60 -5.36
CA GLU A 63 15.07 -8.81 -6.80
C GLU A 63 14.13 -7.78 -7.44
N VAL A 64 14.57 -7.16 -8.54
CA VAL A 64 13.76 -6.22 -9.31
C VAL A 64 13.09 -6.99 -10.45
N ILE A 65 11.77 -7.10 -10.39
CA ILE A 65 10.95 -7.70 -11.44
C ILE A 65 10.45 -6.59 -12.36
N ARG A 66 10.75 -6.68 -13.66
CA ARG A 66 10.24 -5.74 -14.66
C ARG A 66 8.89 -6.22 -15.17
N LEU A 67 7.92 -5.31 -15.26
CA LEU A 67 6.57 -5.59 -15.73
C LEU A 67 6.29 -4.85 -17.05
N ASP A 68 5.51 -5.46 -17.93
CA ASP A 68 4.95 -4.80 -19.12
C ASP A 68 3.72 -3.92 -18.76
N GLY A 69 3.13 -3.28 -19.77
CA GLY A 69 1.94 -2.43 -19.61
C GLY A 69 0.69 -3.18 -19.14
N ASP A 70 0.67 -4.51 -19.25
CA ASP A 70 -0.40 -5.38 -18.77
C ASP A 70 -0.09 -5.98 -17.39
N GLY A 71 1.05 -5.63 -16.79
CA GLY A 71 1.49 -6.14 -15.49
C GLY A 71 2.08 -7.55 -15.54
N ARG A 72 2.43 -8.08 -16.72
CA ARG A 72 3.11 -9.38 -16.83
C ARG A 72 4.62 -9.21 -16.68
N PRO A 73 5.31 -10.16 -16.03
CA PRO A 73 6.76 -10.15 -15.99
C PRO A 73 7.35 -10.20 -17.40
N LEU A 74 8.26 -9.27 -17.70
CA LEU A 74 9.09 -9.38 -18.89
C LEU A 74 10.01 -10.59 -18.70
N ALA A 75 9.97 -11.56 -19.63
CA ALA A 75 10.86 -12.71 -19.57
C ALA A 75 12.31 -12.23 -19.53
N ASP A 76 13.04 -12.63 -18.49
CA ASP A 76 14.40 -12.21 -18.20
C ASP A 76 15.31 -12.66 -19.36
N SER A 77 15.46 -11.78 -20.36
CA SER A 77 16.43 -11.94 -21.42
C SER A 77 17.74 -11.45 -20.84
N ARG A 78 18.48 -12.38 -20.22
CA ARG A 78 19.89 -12.19 -19.88
C ARG A 78 20.67 -11.67 -21.08
#